data_AF-A0A967WZE2-F1
#
_entry.id   AF-A0A967WZE2-F1
#
_cell.length_a   1.000
_cell.length_b   1.000
_cell.length_c   1.000
_cell.angle_alpha   90.00
_cell.angle_beta   90.00
_cell.angle_gamma   90.00
#
_symmetry.space_group_name_H-M   'P 1'
#
loop_
_entity.id
_entity.type
_entity.pdbx_description
1 polymer ?
#
loop_
_entity_poly.entity_id
_entity_poly.type
_entity_poly.pdbx_seq_one_letter_code
_entity_poly.pdbx_strand_id
1 'polypeptide(L)'
;TPVICVDKTPDEAPDFGTLALESEATGQPWDMVFVAAMSGRGGIAPSSDEAQQPLTMMVEGIRMGHISNYLPLNGQGEAIDLG
;
A
#
# COMPACT_ATOMS: atom_id res chain seq x y z
N THR A 1 -1.42 13.53 5.22
CA THR A 1 -0.76 12.56 6.12
C THR A 1 -1.36 11.19 5.88
N PRO A 2 -0.61 10.08 5.98
CA PRO A 2 -1.16 8.74 5.79
C PRO A 2 -2.30 8.48 6.79
N VAL A 3 -3.45 8.02 6.30
CA VAL A 3 -4.64 7.73 7.11
C VAL A 3 -4.85 6.23 7.34
N ILE A 4 -4.42 5.39 6.39
CA ILE A 4 -4.55 3.94 6.41
C ILE A 4 -3.22 3.32 5.95
N CYS A 5 -2.92 2.15 6.51
CA CYS A 5 -1.80 1.29 6.10
C CYS A 5 -2.28 -0.16 6.21
N VAL A 6 -2.06 -0.96 5.17
CA VAL A 6 -2.50 -2.37 5.09
C VAL A 6 -1.41 -3.21 4.43
N ASP A 7 -1.18 -4.42 4.94
CA ASP A 7 -0.56 -5.52 4.20
C ASP A 7 -1.66 -6.34 3.52
N LYS A 8 -1.55 -6.51 2.20
CA LYS A 8 -2.44 -7.38 1.43
C LYS A 8 -1.61 -8.28 0.56
N THR A 9 -1.95 -9.56 0.56
CA THR A 9 -1.43 -10.51 -0.42
C THR A 9 -2.11 -10.31 -1.78
N PRO A 10 -1.49 -10.78 -2.88
CA PRO A 10 -2.13 -10.75 -4.20
C PRO A 10 -3.46 -11.52 -4.26
N ASP A 11 -3.68 -12.51 -3.39
CA ASP A 11 -4.94 -13.25 -3.31
C ASP A 11 -6.04 -12.47 -2.57
N GLU A 12 -5.68 -11.63 -1.58
CA GLU A 12 -6.63 -10.78 -0.85
C GLU A 12 -7.03 -9.53 -1.62
N ALA A 13 -6.14 -8.99 -2.45
CA ALA A 13 -6.37 -7.82 -3.30
C ALA A 13 -5.89 -8.11 -4.74
N PRO A 14 -6.63 -8.92 -5.51
CA PRO A 14 -6.21 -9.34 -6.86
C PRO A 14 -6.20 -8.20 -7.89
N ASP A 15 -6.96 -7.15 -7.62
CA ASP A 15 -7.02 -5.94 -8.43
C ASP A 15 -7.27 -4.70 -7.56
N PHE A 16 -7.03 -3.53 -8.15
CA PHE A 16 -7.20 -2.26 -7.46
C PHE A 16 -8.65 -1.99 -7.07
N GLY A 17 -9.63 -2.44 -7.86
CA GLY A 17 -11.04 -2.23 -7.57
C GLY A 17 -11.46 -2.92 -6.27
N THR A 18 -10.97 -4.13 -6.03
CA THR A 18 -11.18 -4.87 -4.79
C THR A 18 -10.62 -4.10 -3.59
N LEU A 19 -9.40 -3.58 -3.70
CA LEU A 19 -8.77 -2.77 -2.66
C LEU A 19 -9.55 -1.47 -2.39
N ALA A 20 -9.98 -0.78 -3.45
CA ALA A 20 -10.72 0.48 -3.35
C ALA A 20 -12.07 0.27 -2.66
N LEU A 21 -12.82 -0.77 -3.05
CA LEU A 21 -14.09 -1.13 -2.41
C LEU A 21 -13.92 -1.48 -0.92
N GLU A 22 -12.89 -2.25 -0.56
CA GLU A 22 -12.61 -2.55 0.84
C GLU A 22 -12.29 -1.27 1.64
N SER A 23 -11.56 -0.34 1.03
CA SER A 23 -11.18 0.92 1.69
C SER A 23 -12.40 1.76 2.09
N GLU A 24 -13.52 1.68 1.37
CA GLU A 24 -14.75 2.39 1.72
C GLU A 24 -15.29 1.97 3.10
N ALA A 25 -15.12 0.70 3.47
CA ALA A 25 -15.58 0.16 4.76
C ALA A 25 -14.82 0.76 5.96
N THR A 26 -13.67 1.39 5.73
CA THR A 26 -12.87 2.04 6.78
C THR A 26 -13.42 3.41 7.19
N GLY A 27 -14.25 4.03 6.35
CA GLY A 27 -14.78 5.38 6.56
C GLY A 27 -13.75 6.51 6.52
N GLN A 28 -12.50 6.23 6.12
CA GLN A 28 -11.47 7.26 5.96
C GLN A 28 -11.41 7.73 4.50
N PRO A 29 -11.61 9.02 4.20
CA PRO A 29 -11.41 9.54 2.86
C PRO A 29 -9.92 9.55 2.51
N TRP A 30 -9.57 9.18 1.27
CA TRP A 30 -8.22 9.25 0.73
C TRP A 30 -8.25 9.61 -0.76
N ASP A 31 -7.25 10.36 -1.22
CA ASP A 31 -7.15 10.82 -2.62
C ASP A 31 -6.19 9.95 -3.46
N MET A 32 -5.17 9.40 -2.81
CA MET A 32 -4.16 8.56 -3.41
C MET A 32 -3.64 7.50 -2.44
N VAL A 33 -3.07 6.42 -2.99
CA VAL A 33 -2.40 5.36 -2.24
C VAL A 33 -0.97 5.17 -2.75
N PHE A 34 -0.05 4.88 -1.84
CA PHE A 34 1.31 4.46 -2.18
C PHE A 34 1.40 2.94 -2.05
N VAL A 35 1.92 2.28 -3.09
CA VAL A 35 2.03 0.81 -3.13
C VAL A 35 3.50 0.40 -3.21
N ALA A 36 3.85 -0.64 -2.44
CA ALA A 36 5.13 -1.32 -2.50
C ALA A 36 4.90 -2.84 -2.47
N ALA A 37 5.82 -3.60 -3.06
CA ALA A 37 5.77 -5.07 -3.00
C ALA A 37 6.87 -5.59 -2.07
N MET A 38 6.52 -6.56 -1.22
CA MET A 38 7.47 -7.30 -0.40
C MET A 38 7.60 -8.72 -0.95
N SER A 39 8.82 -9.15 -1.24
CA SER A 39 9.08 -10.51 -1.70
C SER A 39 9.06 -11.50 -0.56
N GLY A 40 8.42 -12.64 -0.80
CA GLY A 40 8.52 -13.82 0.05
C GLY A 40 9.87 -14.53 -0.06
N ARG A 41 10.02 -15.66 0.63
CA ARG A 41 11.23 -16.50 0.59
C ARG A 41 10.88 -17.92 0.19
N GLY A 42 11.59 -18.46 -0.81
CA GLY A 42 11.39 -19.84 -1.26
C GLY A 42 9.99 -20.14 -1.83
N GLY A 43 9.32 -19.14 -2.41
CA GLY A 43 7.95 -19.26 -2.91
C GLY A 43 6.86 -19.13 -1.84
N ILE A 44 7.23 -18.84 -0.59
CA ILE A 44 6.30 -18.62 0.52
C ILE A 44 6.15 -17.10 0.71
N ALA A 45 4.91 -16.62 0.68
CA ALA A 45 4.58 -15.21 0.96
C ALA A 45 5.01 -14.83 2.39
N PRO A 46 5.42 -13.57 2.63
CA PRO A 46 5.75 -13.11 3.96
C PRO A 46 4.49 -13.15 4.86
N SER A 47 4.67 -13.39 6.15
CA SER A 47 3.58 -13.25 7.11
C SER A 47 3.32 -11.77 7.44
N SER A 48 2.15 -11.47 8.00
CA SER A 48 1.83 -10.11 8.49
C SER A 48 2.84 -9.62 9.54
N ASP A 49 3.35 -10.51 10.40
CA ASP A 49 4.40 -10.17 11.37
C ASP A 49 5.71 -9.76 10.68
N GLU A 50 6.08 -10.44 9.59
CA GLU A 50 7.25 -10.07 8.79
C GLU A 50 7.05 -8.75 8.03
N ALA A 51 5.81 -8.45 7.61
CA ALA A 51 5.45 -7.23 6.89
C ALA A 51 5.36 -5.99 7.81
N GLN A 52 5.16 -6.18 9.12
CA GLN A 52 4.90 -5.08 10.06
C GLN A 52 6.03 -4.04 10.14
N GLN A 53 7.29 -4.49 10.18
CA GLN A 53 8.43 -3.57 10.19
C GLN A 53 8.57 -2.81 8.85
N PRO A 54 8.57 -3.46 7.68
CA PRO A 54 8.53 -2.78 6.38
C PRO A 54 7.40 -1.75 6.25
N LEU A 55 6.18 -2.09 6.68
CA LEU A 55 5.04 -1.17 6.65
C LEU A 55 5.27 0.05 7.55
N THR A 56 5.82 -0.15 8.75
CA THR A 56 6.16 0.96 9.66
C THR A 56 7.17 1.91 9.01
N MET A 57 8.22 1.36 8.39
CA MET A 57 9.21 2.15 7.67
C MET A 57 8.62 2.89 6.47
N MET A 58 7.66 2.28 5.77
CA MET A 58 6.96 2.90 4.66
C MET A 58 6.16 4.13 5.11
N VAL A 59 5.37 3.99 6.18
CA VAL A 59 4.58 5.10 6.73
C VAL A 59 5.48 6.26 7.15
N GLU A 60 6.60 5.97 7.81
CA GLU A 60 7.54 7.00 8.23
C GLU A 60 8.26 7.66 7.04
N GLY A 61 8.68 6.87 6.05
CA GLY A 61 9.26 7.39 4.81
C GLY A 61 8.32 8.34 4.08
N ILE A 62 7.03 7.98 3.96
CA ILE A 62 6.02 8.85 3.35
C ILE A 62 5.84 10.14 4.16
N ARG A 63 5.84 10.07 5.50
CA ARG A 63 5.76 11.27 6.36
C ARG A 63 6.96 12.20 6.18
N MET A 64 8.14 11.65 5.90
CA MET A 64 9.37 12.40 5.61
C MET A 64 9.47 12.86 4.14
N GLY A 65 8.52 12.47 3.26
CA GLY A 65 8.55 12.79 1.84
C GLY A 65 9.40 11.85 0.97
N HIS A 66 9.88 10.74 1.52
CA HIS A 66 10.62 9.71 0.79
C HIS A 66 9.65 8.78 0.05
N ILE A 67 9.13 9.25 -1.08
CA ILE A 67 8.07 8.56 -1.85
C ILE A 67 8.54 7.93 -3.16
N SER A 68 9.78 8.20 -3.58
CA SER A 68 10.32 7.75 -4.88
C SER A 68 10.41 6.23 -5.06
N ASN A 69 10.31 5.47 -3.97
CA ASN A 69 10.38 4.00 -3.99
C ASN A 69 9.00 3.32 -4.07
N TYR A 70 7.92 4.11 -4.15
CA TYR A 70 6.56 3.59 -4.17
C TYR A 70 5.89 3.90 -5.50
N LEU A 71 4.88 3.10 -5.84
CA LEU A 71 3.97 3.39 -6.94
C LEU A 71 2.77 4.17 -6.38
N PRO A 72 2.66 5.48 -6.62
CA PRO A 72 1.46 6.23 -6.29
C PRO A 72 0.34 5.96 -7.30
N LEU A 73 -0.87 5.66 -6.79
CA LEU A 73 -2.07 5.47 -7.59
C LEU A 73 -3.17 6.42 -7.12
N ASN A 74 -3.96 6.98 -8.04
CA ASN A 74 -5.18 7.73 -7.71
C ASN A 74 -6.33 6.77 -7.36
N GLY A 75 -7.47 7.32 -6.92
CA GLY A 75 -8.68 6.53 -6.63
C GLY A 75 -9.28 5.74 -7.80
N GLN A 76 -8.79 5.92 -9.03
CA GLN A 76 -9.16 5.13 -10.21
C GLN A 76 -8.13 4.03 -10.53
N GLY A 77 -7.05 3.93 -9.76
CA GLY A 77 -5.96 2.97 -9.98
C GLY A 77 -4.96 3.41 -11.04
N GLU A 78 -4.97 4.69 -11.44
CA GLU A 78 -4.02 5.23 -12.42
C GLU A 78 -2.77 5.75 -11.72
N ALA A 79 -1.61 5.45 -12.31
CA ALA A 79 -0.33 5.92 -11.79
C ALA A 79 -0.20 7.45 -11.90
N ILE A 80 0.26 8.07 -10.80
CA ILE A 80 0.49 9.51 -10.73
C ILE A 80 1.99 9.78 -10.81
N ASP A 81 2.41 10.75 -11.61
CA ASP A 81 3.77 11.27 -11.54
C ASP A 81 3.86 12.39 -10.49
N LEU A 82 4.82 12.28 -9.57
CA LEU A 82 4.97 13.18 -8.44
C LEU A 82 6.22 14.07 -8.50
N GLY A 83 7.05 13.92 -9.54
CA GLY A 83 8.21 14.79 -9.82
C GLY A 83 9.48 14.44 -9.07
#